data_AF-A0A3P0XBI7-F1
#
_entry.id   AF-A0A3P0XBI7-F1
#
_cell.length_a   1.000
_cell.length_b   1.000
_cell.length_c   1.000
_cell.angle_alpha   90.00
_cell.angle_beta   90.00
_cell.angle_gamma   90.00
#
_symmetry.space_group_name_H-M   'P 1'
#
loop_
_entity.id
_entity.type
_entity.pdbx_description
1 polymer ?
#
loop_
_entity_poly.entity_id
_entity_poly.type
_entity_poly.pdbx_seq_one_letter_code
_entity_poly.pdbx_strand_id
1 'polypeptide(L)'
;MIRQSLDDDAMEAVVGEHGTGMIHLAERDTQGGTMKDAQFRFGGTLANVKARRIGIEKRGDAIAILISLQGEPMHPYGPPITLHFQEPFYVGIGFCSHLPAKVDTAVFSNVALDNAAGKF
;
A
#
# COMPACT_ATOMS: atom_id res chain seq x y z
N MET A 1 -4.02 -1.87 1.95
CA MET A 1 -4.85 -0.86 1.26
C MET A 1 -5.82 -0.24 2.25
N ILE A 2 -6.21 1.02 2.00
CA ILE A 2 -7.25 1.76 2.72
C ILE A 2 -8.26 2.22 1.67
N ARG A 3 -9.55 1.98 1.87
CA ARG A 3 -10.62 2.29 0.89
C ARG A 3 -11.80 2.98 1.56
N GLN A 4 -12.39 3.97 0.90
CA GLN A 4 -13.58 4.67 1.41
C GLN A 4 -14.82 3.77 1.41
N SER A 5 -15.00 2.95 0.38
CA SER A 5 -16.07 1.97 0.25
C SER A 5 -15.55 0.67 -0.38
N LEU A 6 -16.44 -0.31 -0.55
CA LEU A 6 -16.14 -1.57 -1.23
C LEU A 6 -16.39 -1.51 -2.74
N ASP A 7 -16.87 -0.38 -3.27
CA ASP A 7 -17.12 -0.21 -4.70
C ASP A 7 -15.79 -0.25 -5.47
N ASP A 8 -15.80 -0.83 -6.68
CA ASP A 8 -14.59 -1.04 -7.49
C ASP A 8 -13.81 0.25 -7.78
N ASP A 9 -14.51 1.38 -7.83
CA ASP A 9 -13.97 2.69 -8.17
C ASP A 9 -13.79 3.63 -6.99
N ALA A 10 -13.86 3.11 -5.75
CA ALA A 10 -13.76 3.90 -4.53
C ALA A 10 -12.47 4.71 -4.43
N MET A 11 -12.54 5.84 -3.71
CA MET A 11 -11.37 6.55 -3.20
C MET A 11 -10.52 5.58 -2.35
N GLU A 12 -9.22 5.49 -2.64
CA GLU A 12 -8.34 4.48 -2.05
C GLU A 12 -6.89 4.92 -1.97
N ALA A 13 -6.14 4.33 -1.04
CA ALA A 13 -4.69 4.38 -1.00
C ALA A 13 -4.15 2.95 -0.84
N VAL A 14 -3.22 2.57 -1.70
CA VAL A 14 -2.62 1.24 -1.72
C VAL A 14 -1.11 1.32 -1.73
N VAL A 15 -0.49 0.61 -0.77
CA VAL A 15 0.89 0.21 -0.88
C VAL A 15 0.92 -1.20 -1.46
N GLY A 16 1.65 -1.35 -2.56
CA GLY A 16 1.77 -2.61 -3.30
C GLY A 16 3.22 -2.89 -3.68
N GLU A 17 3.58 -4.16 -3.76
CA GLU A 17 4.85 -4.63 -4.31
C GLU A 17 4.59 -5.47 -5.56
N HIS A 18 5.23 -5.11 -6.67
CA HIS A 18 5.13 -5.82 -7.93
C HIS A 18 6.05 -7.05 -7.97
N GLY A 19 5.78 -7.97 -8.90
CA GLY A 19 6.61 -9.15 -9.17
C GLY A 19 8.09 -8.83 -9.46
N THR A 20 8.41 -7.60 -9.88
CA THR A 20 9.77 -7.10 -10.14
C THR A 20 10.45 -6.42 -8.94
N GLY A 21 9.75 -6.27 -7.80
CA GLY A 21 10.25 -5.57 -6.62
C GLY A 21 10.02 -4.05 -6.62
N MET A 22 9.32 -3.51 -7.62
CA MET A 22 8.84 -2.12 -7.56
C MET A 22 7.76 -2.02 -6.48
N ILE A 23 7.93 -1.08 -5.56
CA ILE A 23 6.96 -0.75 -4.53
C ILE A 23 6.36 0.59 -4.84
N HIS A 24 5.05 0.75 -4.65
CA HIS A 24 4.42 2.03 -4.85
C HIS A 24 3.44 2.40 -3.73
N LEU A 25 3.16 3.69 -3.63
CA LEU A 25 1.96 4.22 -3.02
C LEU A 25 1.10 4.82 -4.14
N ALA A 26 0.01 4.13 -4.46
CA ALA A 26 -0.95 4.60 -5.42
C ALA A 26 -2.22 5.07 -4.70
N GLU A 27 -2.79 6.17 -5.16
CA GLU A 27 -3.99 6.76 -4.57
C GLU A 27 -5.03 7.12 -5.63
N ARG A 28 -6.29 7.03 -5.25
CA ARG A 28 -7.43 7.67 -5.91
C ARG A 28 -8.03 8.62 -4.91
N ASP A 29 -8.06 9.92 -5.21
CA ASP A 29 -8.52 10.96 -4.28
C ASP A 29 -10.04 11.16 -4.30
N THR A 30 -10.74 10.58 -5.28
CA THR A 30 -12.18 10.71 -5.49
C THR A 30 -12.73 9.43 -6.12
N GLN A 31 -14.00 9.10 -5.87
CA GLN A 31 -14.64 7.95 -6.52
C GLN A 31 -14.68 8.14 -8.04
N GLY A 32 -14.32 7.08 -8.78
CA GLY A 32 -14.22 7.13 -10.25
C GLY A 32 -13.02 7.92 -10.78
N GLY A 33 -12.21 8.52 -9.90
CA GLY A 33 -11.03 9.29 -10.26
C GLY A 33 -9.89 8.44 -10.84
N THR A 34 -8.90 9.13 -11.41
CA THR A 34 -7.67 8.51 -11.92
C THR A 34 -6.72 8.18 -10.78
N MET A 35 -6.07 7.01 -10.84
CA MET A 35 -5.00 6.64 -9.92
C MET A 35 -3.76 7.52 -10.15
N LYS A 36 -3.25 8.13 -9.07
CA LYS A 36 -1.91 8.73 -9.01
C LYS A 36 -0.96 7.72 -8.38
N ASP A 37 0.26 7.63 -8.89
CA ASP A 37 1.18 6.55 -8.53
C ASP A 37 2.58 7.08 -8.22
N ALA A 38 3.01 6.95 -6.97
CA ALA A 38 4.38 7.21 -6.55
C ALA A 38 5.16 5.89 -6.50
N GLN A 39 6.01 5.66 -7.50
CA GLN A 39 6.77 4.42 -7.65
C GLN A 39 8.18 4.52 -7.07
N PHE A 40 8.60 3.45 -6.41
CA PHE A 40 9.89 3.32 -5.77
C PHE A 40 10.55 2.00 -6.16
N ARG A 41 11.84 2.07 -6.52
CA ARG A 41 12.66 0.90 -6.88
C ARG A 41 13.91 0.90 -6.02
N PHE A 42 14.21 -0.26 -5.43
CA PHE A 42 15.39 -0.46 -4.60
C PHE A 42 16.48 -1.16 -5.41
N GLY A 43 17.75 -0.82 -5.16
CA GLY A 43 18.89 -1.46 -5.84
C GLY A 43 19.41 -0.77 -7.10
N GLY A 44 18.91 0.42 -7.46
CA GLY A 44 19.43 1.18 -8.61
C GLY A 44 19.18 0.46 -9.93
N THR A 45 20.24 -0.05 -10.56
CA THR A 45 20.16 -0.85 -11.81
C THR A 45 19.86 -2.33 -11.56
N LEU A 46 19.89 -2.79 -10.31
CA LEU A 46 19.59 -4.17 -9.94
C LEU A 46 18.08 -4.42 -10.02
N ALA A 47 17.67 -5.36 -10.86
CA ALA A 47 16.28 -5.83 -10.91
C ALA A 47 16.00 -6.84 -9.78
N ASN A 48 14.74 -6.95 -9.38
CA ASN A 48 14.24 -7.96 -8.45
C ASN A 48 14.72 -7.85 -6.99
N VAL A 49 15.17 -6.66 -6.57
CA VAL A 49 15.32 -6.37 -5.13
C VAL A 49 13.92 -6.16 -4.57
N LYS A 50 13.53 -7.06 -3.65
CA LYS A 50 12.21 -7.08 -3.02
C LYS A 50 12.33 -6.67 -1.57
N ALA A 51 11.34 -5.95 -1.06
CA ALA A 51 11.30 -5.68 0.36
C ALA A 51 10.96 -6.97 1.12
N ARG A 52 11.57 -7.16 2.27
CA ARG A 52 11.18 -8.23 3.20
C ARG A 52 9.77 -8.00 3.73
N ARG A 53 9.39 -6.74 3.95
CA ARG A 53 8.06 -6.32 4.40
C ARG A 53 7.70 -4.95 3.82
N ILE A 54 6.42 -4.78 3.49
CA ILE A 54 5.80 -3.49 3.17
C ILE A 54 4.65 -3.23 4.14
N GLY A 55 4.30 -1.97 4.31
CA GLY A 55 3.18 -1.53 5.14
C GLY A 55 2.63 -0.19 4.66
N ILE A 56 1.41 0.09 5.09
CA ILE A 56 0.73 1.37 4.90
C ILE A 56 0.28 1.86 6.28
N GLU A 57 0.57 3.11 6.61
CA GLU A 57 0.16 3.72 7.87
C GLU A 57 -0.74 4.92 7.58
N LYS A 58 -1.82 5.09 8.36
CA LYS A 58 -2.65 6.29 8.39
C LYS A 58 -2.53 6.97 9.74
N ARG A 59 -2.19 8.27 9.75
CA ARG A 59 -2.22 9.15 10.93
C ARG A 59 -2.99 10.42 10.60
N GLY A 60 -4.23 10.55 11.09
CA GLY A 60 -5.12 11.59 10.60
C GLY A 60 -5.30 11.41 9.08
N ASP A 61 -5.05 12.46 8.31
CA ASP A 61 -5.11 12.42 6.83
C ASP A 61 -3.77 12.06 6.17
N ALA A 62 -2.69 11.88 6.95
CA ALA A 62 -1.41 11.49 6.40
C ALA A 62 -1.35 9.98 6.16
N ILE A 63 -1.02 9.57 4.94
CA ILE A 63 -0.81 8.17 4.54
C ILE A 63 0.66 7.97 4.16
N ALA A 64 1.33 7.01 4.80
CA ALA A 64 2.75 6.75 4.60
C ALA A 64 3.03 5.30 4.17
N ILE A 65 4.08 5.12 3.37
CA ILE A 65 4.70 3.81 3.14
C ILE A 65 5.58 3.48 4.33
N LEU A 66 5.49 2.25 4.82
CA LEU A 66 6.49 1.65 5.68
C LEU A 66 7.21 0.53 4.92
N ILE A 67 8.53 0.43 5.05
CA ILE A 67 9.32 -0.64 4.42
C ILE A 67 10.30 -1.29 5.40
N SER A 68 10.66 -2.53 5.09
CA SER A 68 11.85 -3.22 5.61
C SER A 68 12.44 -4.04 4.47
N LEU A 69 13.65 -3.71 4.04
CA LEU A 69 14.32 -4.36 2.92
C LEU A 69 14.97 -5.68 3.31
N GLN A 70 15.67 -5.72 4.44
CA GLN A 70 16.49 -6.85 4.88
C GLN A 70 16.10 -7.36 6.28
N GLY A 71 14.95 -6.96 6.80
CA GLY A 71 14.46 -7.37 8.13
C GLY A 71 14.82 -6.40 9.25
N GLU A 72 15.38 -5.23 8.92
CA GLU A 72 15.43 -4.09 9.83
C GLU A 72 14.01 -3.66 10.25
N PRO A 73 13.87 -2.93 11.37
CA PRO A 73 12.57 -2.39 11.77
C PRO A 73 11.88 -1.63 10.63
N MET A 74 10.57 -1.82 10.50
CA MET A 74 9.76 -1.08 9.54
C MET A 74 9.92 0.42 9.80
N HIS A 75 10.23 1.19 8.77
CA HIS A 75 10.40 2.62 8.86
C HIS A 75 9.72 3.34 7.69
N PRO A 76 9.33 4.62 7.86
CA PRO A 76 8.75 5.40 6.79
C PRO A 76 9.68 5.52 5.59
N TYR A 77 9.09 5.49 4.40
CA TYR A 77 9.82 5.70 3.15
C TYR A 77 9.12 6.71 2.26
N GLY A 78 9.86 7.76 1.89
CA GLY A 78 9.31 8.92 1.18
C GLY A 78 8.42 9.81 2.07
N PRO A 79 7.99 10.97 1.56
CA PRO A 79 7.01 11.81 2.23
C PRO A 79 5.63 11.14 2.24
N PRO A 80 4.81 11.35 3.27
CA PRO A 80 3.41 10.92 3.24
C PRO A 80 2.60 11.72 2.22
N ILE A 81 1.53 11.10 1.70
CA ILE A 81 0.47 11.81 0.98
C ILE A 81 -0.58 12.29 1.99
N THR A 82 -1.38 13.28 1.58
CA THR A 82 -2.54 13.73 2.34
C THR A 82 -3.80 13.27 1.65
N LEU A 83 -4.53 12.34 2.27
CA LEU A 83 -5.79 11.81 1.77
C LEU A 83 -6.77 11.59 2.93
N HIS A 84 -7.88 12.31 2.87
CA HIS A 84 -8.90 12.27 3.92
C HIS A 84 -9.91 11.13 3.67
N PHE A 85 -10.04 10.22 4.64
CA PHE A 85 -11.08 9.19 4.63
C PHE A 85 -12.14 9.52 5.68
N GLN A 86 -13.40 9.52 5.26
CA GLN A 86 -14.53 9.63 6.17
C GLN A 86 -14.81 8.29 6.84
N GLU A 87 -15.14 8.31 8.13
CA GLU A 87 -15.59 7.09 8.81
C GLU A 87 -17.03 6.74 8.42
N PRO A 88 -17.37 5.45 8.21
CA PRO A 88 -16.45 4.31 8.21
C PRO A 88 -15.65 4.19 6.90
N PHE A 89 -14.45 3.61 7.01
CA PHE A 89 -13.62 3.21 5.87
C PHE A 89 -13.03 1.82 6.12
N TYR A 90 -12.51 1.20 5.07
CA TYR A 90 -12.02 -0.18 5.07
C TYR A 90 -10.49 -0.23 5.03
N VAL A 91 -9.91 -1.21 5.71
CA VAL A 91 -8.49 -1.55 5.63
C VAL A 91 -8.36 -3.02 5.28
N GLY A 92 -7.50 -3.35 4.32
CA GLY A 92 -7.37 -4.72 3.85
C GLY A 92 -6.05 -5.04 3.16
N ILE A 93 -5.89 -6.29 2.79
CA ILE A 93 -4.82 -6.83 1.96
C ILE A 93 -5.43 -7.53 0.76
N GLY A 94 -4.73 -7.52 -0.37
CA GLY A 94 -5.23 -8.09 -1.61
C GLY A 94 -4.09 -8.38 -2.58
N PHE A 95 -4.40 -9.24 -3.54
CA PHE A 95 -3.47 -9.66 -4.59
C PHE A 95 -4.22 -9.64 -5.92
N CYS A 96 -3.56 -9.14 -6.97
CA CYS A 96 -4.09 -9.15 -8.32
C CYS A 96 -2.96 -9.47 -9.31
N SER A 97 -3.23 -10.33 -10.29
CA SER A 97 -2.28 -10.52 -11.40
C SER A 97 -2.36 -9.32 -12.34
N HIS A 98 -1.21 -8.85 -12.81
CA HIS A 98 -1.16 -7.83 -13.87
C HIS A 98 -1.57 -8.38 -15.24
N LEU A 99 -1.69 -9.70 -15.38
CA LEU A 99 -2.08 -10.35 -16.63
C LEU A 99 -3.51 -10.89 -16.46
N PRO A 100 -4.53 -10.31 -17.12
CA PRO A 100 -5.94 -10.64 -16.88
C PRO A 100 -6.28 -12.13 -17.04
N ALA A 101 -5.56 -12.86 -17.90
CA ALA A 101 -5.79 -14.28 -18.17
C ALA A 101 -4.89 -15.23 -17.34
N LYS A 102 -4.14 -14.70 -16.37
CA LYS A 102 -3.21 -15.49 -15.55
C LYS A 102 -3.71 -15.61 -14.12
N VAL A 103 -3.89 -16.85 -13.68
CA VAL A 103 -4.13 -17.15 -12.26
C VAL A 103 -2.78 -17.31 -11.57
N ASP A 104 -2.49 -16.41 -10.64
CA ASP A 104 -1.32 -16.46 -9.78
C ASP A 104 -1.75 -16.75 -8.33
N THR A 105 -0.89 -17.42 -7.56
CA THR A 105 -1.12 -17.65 -6.12
C THR A 105 -0.17 -16.79 -5.30
N ALA A 106 -0.71 -16.11 -4.29
CA ALA A 106 0.07 -15.36 -3.31
C ALA A 106 -0.23 -15.86 -1.89
N VAL A 107 0.81 -15.90 -1.05
CA VAL A 107 0.68 -16.22 0.38
C VAL A 107 1.03 -14.97 1.18
N PHE A 108 0.06 -14.46 1.93
CA PHE A 108 0.30 -13.45 2.95
C PHE A 108 0.68 -14.13 4.25
N SER A 109 1.84 -13.78 4.81
CA SER A 109 2.32 -14.31 6.09
C SER A 109 2.87 -13.19 6.97
N ASN A 110 2.90 -13.41 8.28
CA ASN A 110 3.36 -12.42 9.27
C ASN A 110 2.61 -11.07 9.17
N VAL A 111 1.32 -11.12 8.88
CA VAL A 111 0.44 -9.95 8.76
C VAL A 111 0.15 -9.40 10.16
N ALA A 112 0.28 -8.08 10.31
CA ALA A 112 -0.08 -7.37 11.53
C ALA A 112 -0.98 -6.18 11.18
N LEU A 113 -1.98 -5.94 12.02
CA LEU A 113 -2.83 -4.75 11.99
C LEU A 113 -2.83 -4.16 13.40
N ASP A 114 -2.33 -2.94 13.54
CA ASP A 114 -2.42 -2.18 14.78
C ASP A 114 -3.35 -0.98 14.56
N ASN A 115 -4.27 -0.78 15.51
CA ASN A 115 -5.12 0.38 15.57
C ASN A 115 -4.87 1.11 16.89
N ALA A 116 -4.21 2.25 16.80
CA ALA A 116 -3.95 3.14 17.93
C ALA A 116 -4.93 4.34 17.99
N ALA A 117 -5.89 4.45 17.07
CA ALA A 117 -6.86 5.53 17.07
C ALA A 117 -7.72 5.49 18.36
N GLY A 118 -7.96 6.66 18.95
CA GLY A 118 -8.77 6.79 20.16
C GLY A 118 -8.15 6.23 21.45
N LYS A 119 -6.91 5.72 21.42
CA LYS A 119 -6.17 5.31 22.61
C LYS A 119 -5.44 6.51 23.22
N PHE A 120 -6.19 7.45 23.80
CA PHE A 120 -5.69 8.58 24.58
C PHE A 120 -6.56 8.82 25.80
#